data_AF-A0A8T3S7T3-F1
#
_entry.id   AF-A0A8T3S7T3-F1
#
_cell.length_a   1.000
_cell.length_b   1.000
_cell.length_c   1.000
_cell.angle_alpha   90.00
_cell.angle_beta   90.00
_cell.angle_gamma   90.00
#
_symmetry.space_group_name_H-M   'P 1'
#
loop_
_entity.id
_entity.type
_entity.pdbx_description
1 polymer ?
#
loop_
_entity_poly.entity_id
_entity_poly.type
_entity_poly.pdbx_seq_one_letter_code
_entity_poly.pdbx_strand_id
1 'polypeptide(L)'
;TVHTLAVRIAATVGLRNAATAEFLLTPNGDFYFLEVNARLQVEHGVTELVTGLDLVREQLAIAAGSPLSPPVLAAAASAAEPTHHAIEVRISAEHPLTDFAPAPGKITRWREPGGPGIRIDAGVEEGTVVTPEYDPLLAKLLVVAPDREAALARLRRALREFEVGGIQTTLPFHRWLVDQTDFVVGRLRTDLVALTWDPEPLWRAAAGRAAEVVAQLAAHEAHEAQASGGTRMELTGGQDTGSTGAWQEAARQEAVDRWS
;
A
#
# COMPACT_ATOMS: atom_id res chain seq x y z
N THR A 1 -30.85 13.07 -8.17
CA THR A 1 -29.56 12.79 -7.50
C THR A 1 -28.66 12.01 -8.45
N VAL A 2 -27.37 11.83 -8.12
CA VAL A 2 -26.46 10.96 -8.90
C VAL A 2 -27.00 9.54 -9.03
N HIS A 3 -27.56 8.97 -7.96
CA HIS A 3 -28.20 7.65 -7.97
C HIS A 3 -29.33 7.53 -8.99
N THR A 4 -30.27 8.49 -9.02
CA THR A 4 -31.38 8.48 -9.98
C THR A 4 -30.89 8.55 -11.43
N LEU A 5 -29.84 9.34 -11.70
CA LEU A 5 -29.29 9.48 -13.04
C LEU A 5 -28.57 8.20 -13.48
N ALA A 6 -27.78 7.59 -12.59
CA ALA A 6 -27.14 6.29 -12.84
C ALA A 6 -28.16 5.20 -13.21
N VAL A 7 -29.27 5.09 -12.45
CA VAL A 7 -30.35 4.13 -12.74
C VAL A 7 -31.00 4.42 -14.09
N ARG A 8 -31.25 5.69 -14.44
CA ARG A 8 -31.81 6.06 -15.74
C ARG A 8 -30.90 5.70 -16.91
N ILE A 9 -29.59 5.96 -16.77
CA ILE A 9 -28.60 5.60 -17.78
C ILE A 9 -28.59 4.09 -17.98
N ALA A 10 -28.47 3.32 -16.89
CA ALA A 10 -28.46 1.86 -16.92
C ALA A 10 -29.74 1.28 -17.57
N ALA A 11 -30.91 1.82 -17.24
CA ALA A 11 -32.18 1.41 -17.82
C ALA A 11 -32.27 1.71 -19.32
N THR A 12 -31.79 2.89 -19.75
CA THR A 12 -31.85 3.35 -21.15
C THR A 12 -31.01 2.48 -22.07
N VAL A 13 -29.82 2.07 -21.61
CA VAL A 13 -28.91 1.21 -22.39
C VAL A 13 -29.21 -0.28 -22.21
N GLY A 14 -30.23 -0.63 -21.43
CA GLY A 14 -30.59 -2.01 -21.15
C GLY A 14 -29.49 -2.78 -20.43
N LEU A 15 -28.75 -2.13 -19.52
CA LEU A 15 -27.64 -2.73 -18.79
C LEU A 15 -28.06 -4.06 -18.15
N ARG A 16 -27.20 -5.06 -18.29
CA ARG A 16 -27.34 -6.38 -17.68
C ARG A 16 -26.05 -6.61 -16.91
N ASN A 17 -26.17 -7.03 -15.65
CA ASN A 17 -25.04 -7.24 -14.73
C ASN A 17 -24.50 -5.93 -14.09
N ALA A 18 -23.46 -6.04 -13.25
CA ALA A 18 -22.89 -4.92 -12.51
C ALA A 18 -22.14 -3.94 -13.43
N ALA A 19 -22.28 -2.65 -13.12
CA ALA A 19 -21.56 -1.57 -13.76
C ALA A 19 -21.48 -0.37 -12.81
N THR A 20 -20.58 0.55 -13.11
CA THR A 20 -20.47 1.83 -12.41
C THR A 20 -20.74 2.97 -13.38
N ALA A 21 -21.55 3.94 -12.97
CA ALA A 21 -21.68 5.22 -13.66
C ALA A 21 -20.85 6.27 -12.92
N GLU A 22 -19.94 6.93 -13.62
CA GLU A 22 -19.01 7.90 -13.04
C GLU A 22 -19.48 9.33 -13.29
N PHE A 23 -19.27 10.17 -12.28
CA PHE A 23 -19.65 11.58 -12.29
C PHE A 23 -18.54 12.44 -11.70
N LEU A 24 -18.34 13.64 -12.26
CA LEU A 24 -17.55 14.69 -11.60
C LEU A 24 -18.47 15.61 -10.82
N LEU A 25 -18.12 15.89 -9.57
CA LEU A 25 -18.78 16.90 -8.74
C LEU A 25 -17.91 18.16 -8.68
N THR A 26 -18.50 19.30 -8.99
CA THR A 26 -17.83 20.61 -8.89
C THR A 26 -17.95 21.17 -7.47
N PRO A 27 -17.08 22.13 -7.08
CA PRO A 27 -17.19 22.80 -5.78
C PRO A 27 -18.54 23.50 -5.52
N ASN A 28 -19.26 23.87 -6.59
CA ASN A 28 -20.57 24.53 -6.50
C ASN A 28 -21.73 23.54 -6.31
N GLY A 29 -21.46 22.23 -6.33
CA GLY A 29 -22.46 21.17 -6.16
C GLY A 29 -23.06 20.65 -7.46
N ASP A 30 -22.69 21.20 -8.62
CA ASP A 30 -23.09 20.65 -9.93
C ASP A 30 -22.33 19.35 -10.21
N PHE A 31 -23.01 18.36 -10.77
CA PHE A 31 -22.40 17.11 -11.18
C PHE A 31 -22.60 16.80 -12.67
N TYR A 32 -21.60 16.19 -13.29
CA TYR A 32 -21.56 15.91 -14.72
C TYR A 32 -21.26 14.43 -14.94
N PHE A 33 -22.05 13.77 -15.80
CA PHE A 33 -21.79 12.39 -16.20
C PHE A 33 -20.50 12.31 -17.02
N LEU A 34 -19.68 11.31 -16.74
CA LEU A 34 -18.47 10.99 -17.51
C LEU A 34 -18.68 9.76 -18.37
N GLU A 35 -18.80 8.59 -17.72
CA GLU A 35 -18.83 7.31 -18.41
C GLU A 35 -19.58 6.23 -17.62
N VAL A 36 -19.82 5.10 -18.28
CA VAL A 36 -20.27 3.86 -17.64
C VAL A 36 -19.22 2.77 -17.84
N ASN A 37 -18.65 2.28 -16.75
CA ASN A 37 -17.82 1.10 -16.73
C ASN A 37 -18.71 -0.14 -16.61
N ALA A 38 -18.99 -0.79 -17.75
CA ALA A 38 -19.86 -1.98 -17.83
C ALA A 38 -19.16 -3.28 -17.34
N ARG A 39 -18.48 -3.20 -16.20
CA ARG A 39 -17.76 -4.29 -15.54
C ARG A 39 -17.63 -3.98 -14.05
N LEU A 40 -17.30 -5.00 -13.25
CA LEU A 40 -16.89 -4.81 -11.87
C LEU A 40 -15.59 -3.98 -11.83
N GLN A 41 -15.53 -3.02 -10.91
CA GLN A 41 -14.33 -2.19 -10.71
C GLN A 41 -13.52 -2.67 -9.50
N VAL A 42 -12.27 -2.24 -9.42
CA VAL A 42 -11.33 -2.73 -8.40
C VAL A 42 -11.80 -2.39 -6.98
N GLU A 43 -12.43 -1.23 -6.84
CA GLU A 43 -12.96 -0.63 -5.61
C GLU A 43 -14.31 -1.20 -5.15
N HIS A 44 -14.90 -2.19 -5.85
CA HIS A 44 -16.21 -2.76 -5.48
C HIS A 44 -16.26 -3.25 -4.02
N GLY A 45 -15.12 -3.64 -3.45
CA GLY A 45 -15.04 -4.13 -2.08
C GLY A 45 -15.50 -3.11 -1.03
N VAL A 46 -15.38 -1.80 -1.27
CA VAL A 46 -15.96 -0.81 -0.34
C VAL A 46 -17.49 -0.82 -0.36
N THR A 47 -18.09 -1.05 -1.53
CA THR A 47 -19.55 -1.20 -1.66
C THR A 47 -20.01 -2.49 -0.99
N GLU A 48 -19.29 -3.60 -1.19
CA GLU A 48 -19.59 -4.88 -0.51
C GLU A 48 -19.55 -4.73 1.01
N LEU A 49 -18.53 -4.06 1.56
CA LEU A 49 -18.40 -3.86 3.01
C LEU A 49 -19.52 -3.00 3.60
N VAL A 50 -19.96 -1.95 2.89
CA VAL A 50 -21.02 -1.05 3.39
C VAL A 50 -22.41 -1.67 3.24
N THR A 51 -22.62 -2.48 2.19
CA THR A 51 -23.94 -3.06 1.89
C THR A 51 -24.13 -4.47 2.45
N GLY A 52 -23.04 -5.17 2.77
CA GLY A 52 -23.06 -6.59 3.13
C GLY A 52 -23.33 -7.53 1.96
N LEU A 53 -23.24 -7.03 0.72
CA LEU A 53 -23.44 -7.82 -0.49
C LEU A 53 -22.13 -8.46 -0.96
N ASP A 54 -22.24 -9.61 -1.60
CA ASP A 54 -21.17 -10.22 -2.41
C ASP A 54 -21.50 -9.93 -3.88
N LEU A 55 -20.91 -8.88 -4.44
CA LEU A 55 -21.22 -8.41 -5.78
C LEU A 55 -20.79 -9.43 -6.82
N VAL A 56 -19.65 -10.11 -6.66
CA VAL A 56 -19.20 -11.15 -7.59
C VAL A 56 -20.22 -12.28 -7.68
N ARG A 57 -20.73 -12.75 -6.54
CA ARG A 57 -21.79 -13.77 -6.49
C ARG A 57 -23.07 -13.29 -7.17
N GLU A 58 -23.49 -12.05 -6.93
CA GLU A 58 -24.67 -11.47 -7.58
C GLU A 58 -24.48 -11.38 -9.10
N GLN A 59 -23.29 -11.01 -9.57
CA GLN A 59 -22.97 -11.00 -11.00
C GLN A 59 -23.12 -12.40 -11.63
N LEU A 60 -22.64 -13.44 -10.96
CA LEU A 60 -22.77 -14.83 -11.43
C LEU A 60 -24.24 -15.28 -11.44
N ALA A 61 -25.01 -14.93 -10.41
CA ALA A 61 -26.43 -15.27 -10.34
C ALA A 61 -27.25 -14.60 -11.46
N ILE A 62 -26.99 -13.32 -11.73
CA ILE A 62 -27.60 -12.57 -12.84
C ILE A 62 -27.21 -13.17 -14.19
N ALA A 63 -25.94 -13.53 -14.38
CA ALA A 63 -25.46 -14.19 -15.59
C ALA A 63 -26.13 -15.56 -15.81
N ALA A 64 -26.48 -16.27 -14.74
CA ALA A 64 -27.25 -17.51 -14.77
C ALA A 64 -28.77 -17.29 -14.99
N GLY A 65 -29.22 -16.06 -15.20
CA GLY A 65 -30.62 -15.71 -15.45
C GLY A 65 -31.46 -15.47 -14.20
N SER A 66 -30.84 -15.42 -13.01
CA SER A 66 -31.57 -15.07 -11.78
C SER A 66 -31.96 -13.59 -11.78
N PRO A 67 -33.10 -13.23 -11.18
CA PRO A 67 -33.42 -11.83 -10.92
C PRO A 67 -32.49 -11.23 -9.85
N LEU A 68 -32.55 -9.91 -9.66
CA LEU A 68 -31.88 -9.26 -8.52
C LEU A 68 -32.36 -9.89 -7.21
N SER A 69 -31.42 -10.21 -6.33
CA SER A 69 -31.73 -10.82 -5.04
C SER A 69 -32.47 -9.83 -4.11
N PRO A 70 -33.30 -10.31 -3.17
CA PRO A 70 -33.93 -9.43 -2.18
C PRO A 70 -32.94 -8.56 -1.39
N PRO A 71 -31.75 -9.05 -0.98
CA PRO A 71 -30.70 -8.21 -0.39
C PRO A 71 -30.26 -7.04 -1.27
N VAL A 72 -30.07 -7.26 -2.59
CA VAL A 72 -29.72 -6.18 -3.53
C VAL A 72 -30.82 -5.12 -3.58
N LEU A 73 -32.09 -5.53 -3.64
CA LEU A 73 -33.23 -4.62 -3.65
C LEU A 73 -33.33 -3.81 -2.34
N ALA A 74 -33.06 -4.45 -1.19
CA ALA A 74 -33.04 -3.78 0.10
C ALA A 74 -31.89 -2.74 0.18
N ALA A 75 -30.68 -3.12 -0.23
CA ALA A 75 -29.54 -2.21 -0.27
C ALA A 75 -29.76 -1.01 -1.21
N ALA A 76 -30.40 -1.24 -2.37
CA ALA A 76 -30.74 -0.18 -3.31
C ALA A 76 -31.74 0.84 -2.71
N ALA A 77 -32.67 0.40 -1.88
CA ALA A 77 -33.66 1.27 -1.23
C ALA A 77 -33.02 2.25 -0.23
N SER A 78 -31.91 1.86 0.41
CA SER A 78 -31.18 2.68 1.39
C SER A 78 -29.83 3.21 0.87
N ALA A 79 -29.54 3.11 -0.43
CA ALA A 79 -28.24 3.46 -1.00
C ALA A 79 -27.82 4.93 -0.77
N ALA A 80 -28.79 5.83 -0.61
CA ALA A 80 -28.53 7.24 -0.32
C ALA A 80 -28.16 7.52 1.14
N GLU A 81 -28.35 6.56 2.04
CA GLU A 81 -28.17 6.69 3.49
C GLU A 81 -27.34 5.52 4.03
N PRO A 82 -26.04 5.41 3.66
CA PRO A 82 -25.19 4.32 4.14
C PRO A 82 -25.01 4.40 5.67
N THR A 83 -25.04 3.24 6.33
CA THR A 83 -24.90 3.12 7.79
C THR A 83 -23.46 2.92 8.26
N HIS A 84 -22.54 2.79 7.32
CA HIS A 84 -21.13 2.50 7.53
C HIS A 84 -20.28 3.31 6.56
N HIS A 85 -19.01 3.49 6.89
CA HIS A 85 -18.00 4.06 6.03
C HIS A 85 -16.90 3.04 5.78
N ALA A 86 -16.55 2.83 4.51
CA ALA A 86 -15.43 1.98 4.12
C ALA A 86 -14.36 2.77 3.35
N ILE A 87 -13.11 2.34 3.48
CA ILE A 87 -11.96 2.91 2.77
C ILE A 87 -11.11 1.75 2.25
N GLU A 88 -10.75 1.80 0.96
CA GLU A 88 -9.80 0.89 0.33
C GLU A 88 -8.50 1.64 0.03
N VAL A 89 -7.37 0.98 0.23
CA VAL A 89 -6.06 1.40 -0.28
C VAL A 89 -5.39 0.23 -1.01
N ARG A 90 -4.73 0.53 -2.13
CA ARG A 90 -3.96 -0.44 -2.92
C ARG A 90 -2.51 -0.46 -2.46
N ILE A 91 -2.07 -1.59 -1.91
CA ILE A 91 -0.68 -1.84 -1.58
C ILE A 91 0.01 -2.36 -2.84
N SER A 92 0.92 -1.58 -3.39
CA SER A 92 1.60 -1.87 -4.66
C SER A 92 3.10 -1.88 -4.45
N ALA A 93 3.82 -2.64 -5.28
CA ALA A 93 5.27 -2.63 -5.42
C ALA A 93 5.74 -1.39 -6.18
N GLU A 94 5.58 -0.23 -5.56
CA GLU A 94 6.01 1.08 -6.07
C GLU A 94 6.78 1.80 -4.96
N HIS A 95 7.75 2.63 -5.32
CA HIS A 95 8.56 3.34 -4.34
C HIS A 95 8.19 4.84 -4.26
N PRO A 96 7.50 5.29 -3.18
CA PRO A 96 7.04 6.68 -3.09
C PRO A 96 8.15 7.75 -3.06
N LEU A 97 9.40 7.37 -2.72
CA LEU A 97 10.53 8.31 -2.67
C LEU A 97 11.23 8.45 -4.02
N THR A 98 10.90 7.61 -5.00
CA THR A 98 11.44 7.66 -6.36
C THR A 98 10.30 7.78 -7.36
N ASP A 99 9.43 8.78 -7.16
CA ASP A 99 8.29 9.10 -8.02
C ASP A 99 7.39 7.89 -8.33
N PHE A 100 7.15 7.05 -7.33
CA PHE A 100 6.34 5.84 -7.43
C PHE A 100 6.82 4.84 -8.50
N ALA A 101 8.11 4.85 -8.84
CA ALA A 101 8.68 3.87 -9.76
C ALA A 101 8.38 2.42 -9.30
N PRO A 102 8.09 1.49 -10.23
CA PRO A 102 7.91 0.09 -9.90
C PRO A 102 9.12 -0.49 -9.17
N ALA A 103 8.86 -1.33 -8.16
CA ALA A 103 9.85 -1.93 -7.28
C ALA A 103 9.73 -3.47 -7.29
N PRO A 104 10.03 -4.13 -8.43
CA PRO A 104 9.99 -5.58 -8.52
C PRO A 104 11.03 -6.23 -7.60
N GLY A 105 10.83 -7.50 -7.28
CA GLY A 105 11.74 -8.26 -6.42
C GLY A 105 11.04 -9.34 -5.61
N LYS A 106 11.80 -10.04 -4.78
CA LYS A 106 11.28 -11.10 -3.93
C LYS A 106 10.75 -10.53 -2.62
N ILE A 107 9.50 -10.85 -2.29
CA ILE A 107 8.93 -10.58 -0.97
C ILE A 107 9.60 -11.52 0.03
N THR A 108 10.38 -10.96 0.95
CA THR A 108 11.07 -11.72 2.01
C THR A 108 10.29 -11.76 3.30
N ARG A 109 9.28 -10.90 3.44
CA ARG A 109 8.38 -10.89 4.59
C ARG A 109 7.00 -10.39 4.21
N TRP A 110 5.95 -11.08 4.66
CA TRP A 110 4.57 -10.66 4.46
C TRP A 110 3.74 -10.84 5.73
N ARG A 111 3.33 -9.73 6.35
CA ARG A 111 2.47 -9.76 7.55
C ARG A 111 1.30 -8.82 7.36
N GLU A 112 0.13 -9.40 7.13
CA GLU A 112 -1.12 -8.68 6.95
C GLU A 112 -1.69 -8.19 8.30
N PRO A 113 -2.36 -7.02 8.32
CA PRO A 113 -3.15 -6.60 9.46
C PRO A 113 -4.42 -7.43 9.56
N GLY A 114 -4.91 -7.64 10.78
CA GLY A 114 -6.13 -8.41 11.04
C GLY A 114 -7.12 -7.66 11.94
N GLY A 115 -8.13 -8.40 12.42
CA GLY A 115 -9.10 -7.92 13.39
C GLY A 115 -10.39 -7.36 12.78
N PRO A 116 -11.35 -6.93 13.63
CA PRO A 116 -12.70 -6.60 13.18
C PRO A 116 -12.73 -5.44 12.18
N GLY A 117 -13.49 -5.64 11.09
CA GLY A 117 -13.67 -4.62 10.05
C GLY A 117 -12.46 -4.41 9.14
N ILE A 118 -11.51 -5.36 9.12
CA ILE A 118 -10.41 -5.42 8.15
C ILE A 118 -10.71 -6.51 7.13
N ARG A 119 -10.51 -6.20 5.84
CA ARG A 119 -10.49 -7.17 4.74
C ARG A 119 -9.21 -6.94 3.93
N ILE A 120 -8.53 -8.05 3.61
CA ILE A 120 -7.41 -8.06 2.69
C ILE A 120 -7.80 -8.92 1.49
N ASP A 121 -7.68 -8.36 0.29
CA ASP A 121 -7.68 -9.14 -0.94
C ASP A 121 -6.24 -9.12 -1.49
N ALA A 122 -5.46 -10.18 -1.25
CA ALA A 122 -4.05 -10.27 -1.65
C ALA A 122 -3.87 -11.17 -2.89
N GLY A 123 -2.97 -10.77 -3.78
CA GLY A 123 -2.54 -11.57 -4.95
C GLY A 123 -1.16 -12.21 -4.78
N VAL A 124 -0.53 -12.05 -3.62
CA VAL A 124 0.84 -12.48 -3.32
C VAL A 124 0.96 -13.02 -1.90
N GLU A 125 2.04 -13.74 -1.64
CA GLU A 125 2.43 -14.23 -0.31
C GLU A 125 3.94 -14.11 -0.09
N GLU A 126 4.41 -14.37 1.14
CA GLU A 126 5.85 -14.41 1.44
C GLU A 126 6.58 -15.40 0.52
N GLY A 127 7.70 -14.96 -0.05
CA GLY A 127 8.47 -15.73 -1.04
C GLY A 127 8.10 -15.45 -2.50
N THR A 128 6.96 -14.79 -2.77
CA THR A 128 6.55 -14.40 -4.13
C THR A 128 7.58 -13.47 -4.76
N VAL A 129 7.88 -13.68 -6.04
CA VAL A 129 8.71 -12.79 -6.85
C VAL A 129 7.79 -11.90 -7.68
N VAL A 130 7.78 -10.61 -7.36
CA VAL A 130 7.04 -9.59 -8.10
C VAL A 130 7.84 -9.21 -9.34
N THR A 131 7.22 -9.33 -10.51
CA THR A 131 7.87 -9.10 -11.79
C THR A 131 7.40 -7.76 -12.39
N PRO A 132 8.21 -7.10 -13.26
CA PRO A 132 7.87 -5.78 -13.80
C PRO A 132 6.85 -5.79 -14.94
N GLU A 133 6.44 -6.96 -15.45
CA GLU A 133 5.59 -7.07 -16.65
C GLU A 133 4.10 -6.78 -16.40
N TYR A 134 3.66 -6.74 -15.15
CA TYR A 134 2.25 -6.59 -14.77
C TYR A 134 2.02 -5.39 -13.84
N ASP A 135 0.75 -5.09 -13.55
CA ASP A 135 0.38 -4.09 -12.54
C ASP A 135 1.07 -4.44 -11.19
N PRO A 136 1.72 -3.47 -10.52
CA PRO A 136 2.46 -3.72 -9.29
C PRO A 136 1.57 -3.99 -8.06
N LEU A 137 0.25 -4.10 -8.20
CA LEU A 137 -0.68 -4.40 -7.11
C LEU A 137 -0.32 -5.72 -6.40
N LEU A 138 -0.09 -5.61 -5.09
CA LEU A 138 0.19 -6.75 -4.20
C LEU A 138 -1.08 -7.16 -3.46
N ALA A 139 -1.77 -6.18 -2.87
CA ALA A 139 -2.99 -6.41 -2.10
C ALA A 139 -3.87 -5.16 -2.05
N LYS A 140 -5.16 -5.37 -1.81
CA LYS A 140 -6.09 -4.32 -1.40
C LYS A 140 -6.32 -4.43 0.09
N LEU A 141 -6.07 -3.36 0.83
CA LEU A 141 -6.45 -3.23 2.23
C LEU A 141 -7.74 -2.42 2.31
N LEU A 142 -8.80 -3.07 2.78
CA LEU A 142 -10.09 -2.45 3.00
C LEU A 142 -10.41 -2.41 4.48
N VAL A 143 -11.01 -1.30 4.91
CA VAL A 143 -11.55 -1.17 6.26
C VAL A 143 -13.00 -0.73 6.21
N VAL A 144 -13.79 -1.14 7.20
CA VAL A 144 -15.17 -0.65 7.40
C VAL A 144 -15.41 -0.30 8.86
N ALA A 145 -16.20 0.74 9.10
CA ALA A 145 -16.58 1.22 10.41
C ALA A 145 -17.97 1.88 10.38
N PRO A 146 -18.57 2.20 11.55
CA PRO A 146 -19.82 2.96 11.59
C PRO A 146 -19.75 4.34 10.92
N ASP A 147 -18.58 4.99 10.96
CA ASP A 147 -18.37 6.33 10.39
C ASP A 147 -16.94 6.50 9.84
N ARG A 148 -16.71 7.62 9.15
CA ARG A 148 -15.41 7.93 8.52
C ARG A 148 -14.28 8.05 9.53
N GLU A 149 -14.53 8.63 10.69
CA GLU A 149 -13.50 8.82 11.72
C GLU A 149 -13.00 7.48 12.25
N ALA A 150 -13.94 6.59 12.61
CA ALA A 150 -13.65 5.23 13.03
C ALA A 150 -12.99 4.40 11.92
N ALA A 151 -13.38 4.60 10.65
CA ALA A 151 -12.75 3.95 9.51
C ALA A 151 -11.29 4.41 9.35
N LEU A 152 -11.02 5.71 9.45
CA LEU A 152 -9.66 6.26 9.42
C LEU A 152 -8.81 5.76 10.58
N ALA A 153 -9.35 5.73 11.80
CA ALA A 153 -8.65 5.19 12.97
C ALA A 153 -8.25 3.72 12.76
N ARG A 154 -9.18 2.92 12.22
CA ARG A 154 -8.93 1.52 11.86
C ARG A 154 -7.90 1.38 10.74
N LEU A 155 -7.99 2.18 9.69
CA LEU A 155 -7.02 2.19 8.59
C LEU A 155 -5.62 2.55 9.07
N ARG A 156 -5.48 3.56 9.93
CA ARG A 156 -4.18 3.94 10.54
C ARG A 156 -3.56 2.78 11.29
N ARG A 157 -4.35 2.05 12.08
CA ARG A 157 -3.86 0.87 12.82
C ARG A 157 -3.42 -0.23 11.84
N ALA A 158 -4.28 -0.57 10.88
CA ALA A 158 -3.98 -1.60 9.88
C ALA A 158 -2.72 -1.29 9.07
N LEU A 159 -2.55 -0.04 8.63
CA LEU A 159 -1.36 0.41 7.90
C LEU A 159 -0.08 0.33 8.74
N ARG A 160 -0.14 0.55 10.06
CA ARG A 160 1.01 0.36 10.95
C ARG A 160 1.37 -1.11 11.16
N GLU A 161 0.35 -1.97 11.22
CA GLU A 161 0.49 -3.42 11.40
C GLU A 161 0.93 -4.14 10.12
N PHE A 162 0.63 -3.59 8.94
CA PHE A 162 1.00 -4.19 7.65
C PHE A 162 2.51 -4.04 7.42
N GLU A 163 3.19 -5.17 7.28
CA GLU A 163 4.63 -5.22 7.04
C GLU A 163 4.94 -6.04 5.78
N VAL A 164 5.71 -5.44 4.88
CA VAL A 164 6.22 -6.06 3.66
C VAL A 164 7.74 -5.87 3.64
N GLY A 165 8.49 -6.96 3.44
CA GLY A 165 9.95 -6.96 3.36
C GLY A 165 10.45 -7.43 2.00
N GLY A 166 11.67 -7.01 1.64
CA GLY A 166 12.36 -7.43 0.40
C GLY A 166 12.12 -6.51 -0.80
N ILE A 167 11.02 -5.76 -0.82
CA ILE A 167 10.68 -4.79 -1.87
C ILE A 167 10.16 -3.48 -1.27
N GLN A 168 10.21 -2.39 -2.05
CA GLN A 168 9.55 -1.13 -1.70
C GLN A 168 8.05 -1.21 -2.02
N THR A 169 7.24 -0.48 -1.25
CA THR A 169 5.79 -0.46 -1.45
C THR A 169 5.18 0.92 -1.23
N THR A 170 3.91 1.07 -1.58
CA THR A 170 3.10 2.26 -1.31
C THR A 170 2.69 2.44 0.17
N LEU A 171 3.06 1.53 1.08
CA LEU A 171 2.72 1.62 2.51
C LEU A 171 3.15 2.96 3.16
N PRO A 172 4.37 3.49 2.95
CA PRO A 172 4.77 4.78 3.51
C PRO A 172 3.91 5.94 3.00
N PHE A 173 3.51 5.92 1.73
CA PHE A 173 2.60 6.91 1.16
C PHE A 173 1.23 6.86 1.85
N HIS A 174 0.63 5.67 1.98
CA HIS A 174 -0.67 5.53 2.63
C HIS A 174 -0.64 5.97 4.09
N ARG A 175 0.45 5.65 4.82
CA ARG A 175 0.66 6.11 6.20
C ARG A 175 0.73 7.64 6.30
N TRP A 176 1.33 8.30 5.32
CA TRP A 176 1.32 9.76 5.23
C TRP A 176 -0.07 10.31 4.88
N LEU A 177 -0.77 9.69 3.91
CA LEU A 177 -2.04 10.18 3.37
C LEU A 177 -3.13 10.23 4.43
N VAL A 178 -3.21 9.20 5.27
CA VAL A 178 -4.24 9.09 6.32
C VAL A 178 -4.13 10.15 7.41
N ASP A 179 -3.01 10.88 7.48
CA ASP A 179 -2.80 11.97 8.44
C ASP A 179 -2.96 13.36 7.80
N GLN A 180 -3.24 13.45 6.50
CA GLN A 180 -3.45 14.73 5.81
C GLN A 180 -4.83 15.31 6.12
N THR A 181 -4.88 16.60 6.49
CA THR A 181 -6.10 17.27 6.94
C THR A 181 -7.24 17.14 5.93
N ASP A 182 -6.99 17.44 4.65
CA ASP A 182 -8.00 17.37 3.61
C ASP A 182 -8.52 15.94 3.38
N PHE A 183 -7.65 14.93 3.50
CA PHE A 183 -8.06 13.54 3.47
C PHE A 183 -8.91 13.17 4.69
N VAL A 184 -8.49 13.58 5.90
CA VAL A 184 -9.20 13.26 7.15
C VAL A 184 -10.61 13.84 7.14
N VAL A 185 -10.76 15.13 6.81
CA VAL A 185 -12.06 15.81 6.82
C VAL A 185 -12.90 15.53 5.56
N GLY A 186 -12.39 14.76 4.60
CA GLY A 186 -13.10 14.41 3.38
C GLY A 186 -13.20 15.54 2.36
N ARG A 187 -12.34 16.56 2.43
CA ARG A 187 -12.21 17.61 1.41
C ARG A 187 -11.36 17.10 0.25
N LEU A 188 -11.91 16.13 -0.47
CA LEU A 188 -11.20 15.45 -1.55
C LEU A 188 -11.34 16.21 -2.87
N ARG A 189 -10.26 16.18 -3.65
CA ARG A 189 -10.16 16.74 -5.00
C ARG A 189 -9.29 15.81 -5.85
N THR A 190 -9.54 15.77 -7.15
CA THR A 190 -8.87 14.86 -8.09
C THR A 190 -7.37 15.15 -8.21
N ASP A 191 -6.94 16.37 -7.91
CA ASP A 191 -5.54 16.84 -7.91
C ASP A 191 -4.91 16.86 -6.51
N LEU A 192 -5.58 16.35 -5.46
CA LEU A 192 -5.13 16.45 -4.07
C LEU A 192 -3.68 15.98 -3.91
N VAL A 193 -3.36 14.77 -4.39
CA VAL A 193 -2.03 14.17 -4.22
C VAL A 193 -0.97 14.99 -4.96
N ALA A 194 -1.25 15.40 -6.20
CA ALA A 194 -0.33 16.23 -6.97
C ALA A 194 -0.02 17.58 -6.30
N LEU A 195 -0.98 18.14 -5.55
CA LEU A 195 -0.83 19.41 -4.85
C LEU A 195 -0.18 19.28 -3.46
N THR A 196 -0.36 18.15 -2.78
CA THR A 196 -0.05 18.03 -1.35
C THR A 196 1.04 17.02 -1.04
N TRP A 197 1.39 16.12 -1.96
CA TRP A 197 2.40 15.09 -1.72
C TRP A 197 3.75 15.70 -1.36
N ASP A 198 4.22 15.38 -0.16
CA ASP A 198 5.51 15.79 0.37
C ASP A 198 6.27 14.57 0.89
N PRO A 199 7.29 14.08 0.17
CA PRO A 199 8.11 12.96 0.62
C PRO A 199 9.18 13.38 1.65
N GLU A 200 9.39 14.67 1.94
CA GLU A 200 10.47 15.15 2.81
C GLU A 200 10.45 14.51 4.22
N PRO A 201 9.30 14.39 4.91
CA PRO A 201 9.24 13.72 6.20
C PRO A 201 9.66 12.25 6.14
N LEU A 202 9.29 11.56 5.05
CA LEU A 202 9.66 10.17 4.83
C LEU A 202 11.16 10.04 4.53
N TRP A 203 11.73 10.97 3.76
CA TRP A 203 13.17 11.05 3.51
C TRP A 203 13.96 11.23 4.80
N ARG A 204 13.55 12.20 5.64
CA ARG A 204 14.18 12.44 6.95
C ARG A 204 14.13 11.20 7.84
N ALA A 205 12.99 10.51 7.89
CA ALA A 205 12.84 9.29 8.66
C ALA A 205 13.73 8.15 8.12
N ALA A 206 13.86 8.02 6.80
CA ALA A 206 14.73 7.02 6.17
C ALA A 206 16.22 7.31 6.44
N ALA A 207 16.64 8.56 6.27
CA ALA A 207 18.01 8.99 6.55
C ALA A 207 18.40 8.79 8.03
N GLY A 208 17.47 9.10 8.96
CA GLY A 208 17.68 8.86 10.39
C GLY A 208 17.90 7.38 10.72
N ARG A 209 17.06 6.48 10.17
CA ARG A 209 17.24 5.02 10.36
C ARG A 209 18.55 4.52 9.78
N ALA A 210 18.95 4.99 8.60
CA ALA A 210 20.22 4.62 7.99
C ALA A 210 21.42 5.06 8.86
N ALA A 211 21.38 6.29 9.38
CA ALA A 211 22.41 6.81 10.28
C ALA A 211 22.51 5.99 11.58
N GLU A 212 21.37 5.58 12.14
CA GLU A 212 21.33 4.73 13.35
C GLU A 212 21.98 3.36 13.11
N VAL A 213 21.66 2.70 11.99
CA VAL A 213 22.27 1.41 11.61
C VAL A 213 23.78 1.55 11.42
N VAL A 214 24.24 2.60 10.72
CA VAL A 214 25.68 2.87 10.54
C VAL A 214 26.37 3.09 11.88
N ALA A 215 25.76 3.85 12.79
CA ALA A 215 26.32 4.09 14.12
C ALA A 215 26.40 2.80 14.95
N GLN A 216 25.39 1.93 14.87
CA GLN A 216 25.39 0.63 15.56
C GLN A 216 26.47 -0.31 15.03
N LEU A 217 26.67 -0.39 13.71
CA LEU A 217 27.73 -1.18 13.10
C LEU A 217 29.12 -0.66 13.51
N ALA A 218 29.35 0.65 13.43
CA ALA A 218 30.61 1.26 13.86
C ALA A 218 30.90 1.02 15.36
N ALA A 219 29.87 1.06 16.21
CA ALA A 219 30.01 0.74 17.63
C ALA A 219 30.35 -0.74 17.86
N HIS A 220 29.75 -1.65 17.09
CA HIS A 220 30.07 -3.08 17.15
C HIS A 220 31.52 -3.35 16.72
N GLU A 221 31.96 -2.78 15.61
CA GLU A 221 33.35 -2.89 15.13
C GLU A 221 34.36 -2.34 16.15
N ALA A 222 34.05 -1.20 16.77
CA ALA A 222 34.90 -0.62 17.82
C ALA A 222 34.96 -1.52 19.07
N HIS A 223 33.84 -2.14 19.46
CA HIS A 223 33.80 -3.12 20.56
C HIS A 223 34.61 -4.38 20.23
N GLU A 224 34.50 -4.92 19.01
CA GLU A 224 35.30 -6.08 18.57
C GLU A 224 36.80 -5.78 18.50
N ALA A 225 37.18 -4.59 18.04
CA ALA A 225 38.58 -4.14 18.01
C ALA A 225 39.18 -4.01 19.42
N GLN A 226 38.39 -3.54 20.40
CA GLN A 226 38.80 -3.48 21.80
C GLN A 226 38.87 -4.87 22.45
N ALA A 227 37.96 -5.78 22.12
CA ALA A 227 37.97 -7.16 22.61
C ALA A 227 39.15 -7.98 22.05
N SER A 228 39.53 -7.75 20.79
CA SER A 228 40.67 -8.40 20.14
C SER A 228 42.04 -7.78 20.51
N GLY A 229 42.06 -6.51 20.97
CA GLY A 229 43.27 -5.85 21.48
C GLY A 229 43.74 -6.32 22.86
N GLY A 230 42.96 -7.15 23.58
CA GLY A 230 43.23 -7.59 24.95
C GLY A 230 44.19 -8.77 25.13
N THR A 231 44.75 -9.36 24.07
CA THR A 231 45.70 -10.50 24.17
C THR A 231 47.04 -10.19 23.51
N ARG A 232 47.68 -9.08 23.91
CA ARG A 232 49.10 -8.85 23.58
C ARG A 232 49.97 -9.34 24.74
N MET A 233 50.31 -10.62 24.71
CA MET A 233 51.48 -11.12 25.44
C MET A 233 52.71 -10.46 24.82
N GLU A 234 53.44 -9.67 25.60
CA GLU A 234 54.74 -9.13 25.21
C GLU A 234 55.71 -10.29 24.97
N LEU A 235 56.01 -10.55 23.69
CA LEU A 235 57.22 -11.24 23.30
C LEU A 235 58.15 -10.20 22.70
N THR A 236 59.25 -9.99 23.41
CA THR A 236 60.36 -9.14 23.04
C THR A 236 61.16 -9.76 21.89
N GLY A 237 61.59 -8.90 20.97
CA GLY A 237 62.77 -9.12 20.13
C GLY A 237 62.49 -9.53 18.69
N GLY A 238 62.97 -8.69 17.76
CA GLY A 238 63.14 -9.06 16.35
C GLY A 238 62.81 -7.90 15.41
N GLN A 239 63.84 -7.16 14.99
CA GLN A 239 63.73 -6.30 13.82
C GLN A 239 63.54 -7.18 12.59
N ASP A 240 62.58 -6.85 11.71
CA ASP A 240 62.80 -7.03 10.28
C ASP A 240 61.93 -6.10 9.42
N THR A 241 62.48 -5.81 8.26
CA THR A 241 62.08 -4.84 7.26
C THR A 241 61.10 -5.43 6.23
N GLY A 242 60.20 -4.59 5.68
CA GLY A 242 59.74 -4.76 4.29
C GLY A 242 58.26 -5.10 4.02
N SER A 243 57.70 -4.28 3.12
CA SER A 243 56.53 -4.51 2.24
C SER A 243 55.12 -4.28 2.80
N THR A 244 54.67 -3.03 2.70
CA THR A 244 53.26 -2.69 2.44
C THR A 244 52.93 -3.03 0.98
N GLY A 245 52.09 -4.02 0.69
CA GLY A 245 51.71 -4.26 -0.72
C GLY A 245 50.92 -5.50 -1.14
N ALA A 246 50.47 -6.40 -0.25
CA ALA A 246 49.69 -7.58 -0.69
C ALA A 246 48.27 -7.64 -0.13
N TRP A 247 48.08 -7.24 1.13
CA TRP A 247 46.78 -7.36 1.81
C TRP A 247 45.81 -6.23 1.50
N GLN A 248 46.32 -5.03 1.23
CA GLN A 248 45.50 -3.88 0.81
C GLN A 248 44.96 -4.04 -0.62
N GLU A 249 45.65 -4.81 -1.47
CA GLU A 249 45.20 -5.12 -2.83
C GLU A 249 44.15 -6.26 -2.82
N ALA A 250 44.35 -7.28 -1.97
CA ALA A 250 43.38 -8.37 -1.77
C ALA A 250 42.02 -7.87 -1.24
N ALA A 251 42.05 -6.93 -0.28
CA ALA A 251 40.83 -6.32 0.27
C ALA A 251 40.06 -5.47 -0.76
N ARG A 252 40.73 -4.96 -1.79
CA ARG A 252 40.11 -4.19 -2.88
C ARG A 252 39.46 -5.09 -3.93
N GLN A 253 40.00 -6.28 -4.17
CA GLN A 253 39.45 -7.27 -5.10
C GLN A 253 38.26 -8.03 -4.54
N GLU A 254 38.16 -8.23 -3.22
CA GLU A 254 36.99 -8.87 -2.60
C GLU A 254 35.73 -7.98 -2.55
N ALA A 255 35.86 -6.67 -2.75
CA ALA A 255 34.75 -5.71 -2.67
C ALA A 255 33.92 -5.58 -3.96
N VAL A 256 34.31 -6.23 -5.07
CA VAL A 256 33.69 -6.01 -6.39
C VAL A 256 32.79 -7.17 -6.85
N ASP A 257 32.85 -8.35 -6.24
CA ASP A 257 32.25 -9.57 -6.81
C ASP A 257 31.05 -10.16 -6.05
N ARG A 258 30.25 -9.35 -5.35
CA ARG A 258 29.01 -9.86 -4.72
C ARG A 258 27.78 -9.03 -5.01
N TRP A 259 27.39 -9.02 -6.30
CA TRP A 259 26.00 -8.81 -6.69
C TRP A 259 25.65 -9.79 -7.82
N SER A 260 25.20 -10.98 -7.42
CA SER A 260 24.43 -11.93 -8.21
C SER A 260 23.32 -12.51 -7.33
#